data_AF-A0A6H1FWE9-F1
#
_entry.id   AF-A0A6H1FWE9-F1
#
_cell.length_a   1.000
_cell.length_b   1.000
_cell.length_c   1.000
_cell.angle_alpha   90.00
_cell.angle_beta   90.00
_cell.angle_gamma   90.00
#
_symmetry.space_group_name_H-M   'P 1'
#
loop_
_entity.id
_entity.type
_entity.pdbx_description
1 polymer ?
#
loop_
_entity_poly.entity_id
_entity_poly.type
_entity_poly.pdbx_seq_one_letter_code
_entity_poly.pdbx_strand_id
1 'polypeptide(L)'
;MNKYVYSPTNNAFYPAELQDVYESAGSWPSDAVSVDDSIYIEFAANTPPHGKQRNAGKDGKPEWIEAASPDPLVLTAIAEGDKVRLLAEATAAISPLQDAVDADIATDEELQQLKVWKTYRVMLNRVDVSAAPEINWPEKPK
;
A
#
# COMPACT_ATOMS: atom_id res chain seq x y z
N MET A 1 -35.34 3.64 -15.02
CA MET A 1 -34.41 2.89 -15.87
C MET A 1 -33.13 2.73 -15.06
N ASN A 2 -32.62 1.51 -14.91
CA ASN A 2 -31.39 1.29 -14.15
C ASN A 2 -30.21 1.77 -15.00
N LYS A 3 -29.38 2.68 -14.47
CA LYS A 3 -28.29 3.28 -15.24
C LYS A 3 -27.08 2.36 -15.36
N TYR A 4 -26.98 1.36 -14.50
CA TYR A 4 -25.83 0.47 -14.43
C TYR A 4 -26.26 -1.00 -14.36
N VAL A 5 -25.39 -1.84 -14.88
CA VAL A 5 -25.38 -3.29 -14.65
C VAL A 5 -24.09 -3.67 -13.93
N TYR A 6 -24.13 -4.72 -13.12
CA TYR A 6 -22.98 -5.28 -12.43
C TYR A 6 -22.64 -6.64 -13.04
N SER A 7 -21.35 -6.91 -13.27
CA SER A 7 -20.84 -8.24 -13.64
C SER A 7 -20.14 -8.86 -12.44
N PRO A 8 -20.66 -9.97 -11.88
CA PRO A 8 -20.00 -10.76 -10.86
C PRO A 8 -18.60 -11.22 -11.25
N THR A 9 -18.44 -11.74 -12.47
CA THR A 9 -17.17 -12.30 -12.97
C THR A 9 -16.10 -11.21 -13.06
N ASN A 10 -16.47 -10.03 -13.57
CA ASN A 10 -15.52 -8.93 -13.73
C ASN A 10 -15.42 -8.07 -12.47
N ASN A 11 -16.26 -8.34 -11.46
CA ASN A 11 -16.46 -7.51 -10.27
C ASN A 11 -16.54 -6.01 -10.60
N ALA A 12 -17.31 -5.67 -11.64
CA ALA A 12 -17.31 -4.34 -12.26
C ALA A 12 -18.71 -3.89 -12.64
N PHE A 13 -18.90 -2.56 -12.68
CA PHE A 13 -20.14 -1.93 -13.13
C PHE A 13 -19.96 -1.36 -14.54
N TYR A 14 -21.03 -1.48 -15.35
CA TYR A 14 -21.07 -1.00 -16.72
C TYR A 14 -22.27 -0.06 -16.88
N PRO A 15 -22.10 1.13 -17.46
CA PRO A 15 -23.22 2.00 -17.83
C PRO A 15 -24.11 1.31 -18.85
N ALA A 16 -25.41 1.20 -18.55
CA ALA A 16 -26.39 0.56 -19.43
C ALA A 16 -26.58 1.33 -20.75
N GLU A 17 -26.38 2.65 -20.74
CA GLU A 17 -26.44 3.50 -21.95
C GLU A 17 -25.32 3.22 -22.95
N LEU A 18 -24.23 2.56 -22.53
CA LEU A 18 -23.09 2.21 -23.38
C LEU A 18 -23.10 0.73 -23.80
N GLN A 19 -24.21 0.02 -23.59
CA GLN A 19 -24.31 -1.41 -23.89
C GLN A 19 -23.92 -1.73 -25.34
N ASP A 20 -24.51 -1.06 -26.33
CA ASP A 20 -24.21 -1.29 -27.75
C ASP A 20 -22.73 -1.10 -28.08
N VAL A 21 -22.07 -0.14 -27.42
CA VAL A 21 -20.64 0.13 -27.58
C VAL A 21 -19.82 -1.04 -27.07
N TYR A 22 -20.11 -1.51 -25.85
CA TYR A 22 -19.41 -2.66 -25.26
C TYR A 22 -19.68 -3.96 -26.00
N GLU A 23 -20.90 -4.18 -26.49
CA GLU A 23 -21.24 -5.35 -27.31
C GLU A 23 -20.48 -5.33 -28.64
N SER A 24 -20.41 -4.17 -29.31
CA SER A 24 -19.63 -4.02 -30.55
C SER A 24 -18.12 -4.25 -30.34
N ALA A 25 -17.63 -3.93 -29.14
CA ALA A 25 -16.24 -4.17 -28.74
C ALA A 25 -15.99 -5.58 -28.19
N GLY A 26 -17.04 -6.40 -28.02
CA GLY A 26 -16.94 -7.74 -27.43
C GLY A 26 -16.59 -7.75 -25.94
N SER A 27 -16.81 -6.64 -25.23
CA SER A 27 -16.46 -6.46 -23.81
C SER A 27 -17.68 -6.37 -22.90
N TRP A 28 -18.90 -6.50 -23.43
CA TRP A 28 -20.11 -6.57 -22.61
C TRP A 28 -20.16 -7.90 -21.85
N PRO A 29 -20.34 -7.89 -20.52
CA PRO A 29 -20.31 -9.11 -19.73
C PRO A 29 -21.58 -9.97 -19.97
N SER A 30 -21.39 -11.28 -20.16
CA SER A 30 -22.50 -12.22 -20.33
C SER A 30 -23.31 -12.47 -19.04
N ASP A 31 -22.74 -12.12 -17.89
CA ASP A 31 -23.32 -12.27 -16.56
C ASP A 31 -23.81 -10.92 -15.99
N ALA A 32 -24.09 -9.94 -16.86
CA ALA A 32 -24.60 -8.63 -16.47
C ALA A 32 -25.93 -8.74 -15.69
N VAL A 33 -25.94 -8.27 -14.45
CA VAL A 33 -27.13 -8.16 -13.59
C VAL A 33 -27.51 -6.70 -13.46
N SER A 34 -28.78 -6.37 -13.75
CA SER A 34 -29.28 -5.01 -13.54
C SER A 34 -29.36 -4.68 -12.05
N VAL A 35 -28.87 -3.49 -11.69
CA VAL A 35 -28.80 -3.02 -10.29
C VAL A 35 -29.34 -1.61 -10.19
N ASP A 36 -29.88 -1.26 -9.03
CA ASP A 36 -30.34 0.11 -8.77
C ASP A 36 -29.17 1.08 -8.70
N ASP A 37 -29.42 2.36 -9.02
CA ASP A 37 -28.41 3.43 -8.94
C ASP A 37 -27.79 3.53 -7.52
N SER A 38 -28.55 3.21 -6.46
CA SER A 38 -28.05 3.20 -5.08
C SER A 38 -26.98 2.14 -4.84
N ILE A 39 -27.10 0.96 -5.49
CA ILE A 39 -26.10 -0.11 -5.41
C ILE A 39 -24.80 0.34 -6.10
N TYR A 40 -24.90 0.99 -7.26
CA TYR A 40 -23.72 1.58 -7.89
C TYR A 40 -23.07 2.65 -7.00
N ILE A 41 -23.88 3.53 -6.39
CA ILE A 41 -23.36 4.58 -5.51
C ILE A 41 -22.63 3.97 -4.32
N GLU A 42 -23.26 3.02 -3.63
CA GLU A 42 -22.69 2.37 -2.45
C GLU A 42 -21.39 1.63 -2.78
N PHE A 43 -21.39 0.81 -3.83
CA PHE A 43 -20.32 -0.14 -4.09
C PHE A 43 -19.26 0.33 -5.08
N ALA A 44 -19.48 1.42 -5.82
CA ALA A 44 -18.52 1.91 -6.83
C ALA A 44 -18.23 3.41 -6.74
N ALA A 45 -19.24 4.26 -6.48
CA ALA A 45 -19.01 5.71 -6.43
C ALA A 45 -18.49 6.18 -5.07
N ASN A 46 -18.92 5.54 -3.98
CA ASN A 46 -18.49 5.84 -2.62
C ASN A 46 -17.18 5.12 -2.25
N THR A 47 -16.47 5.69 -1.27
CA THR A 47 -15.31 5.05 -0.66
C THR A 47 -15.71 3.74 0.02
N PRO A 48 -15.01 2.62 -0.22
CA PRO A 48 -15.21 1.38 0.51
C PRO A 48 -15.15 1.58 2.03
N PRO A 49 -15.95 0.85 2.83
CA PRO A 49 -15.75 0.78 4.27
C PRO A 49 -14.30 0.36 4.61
N HIS A 50 -13.78 0.86 5.73
CA HIS A 50 -12.40 0.56 6.13
C HIS A 50 -12.15 -0.94 6.23
N GLY A 51 -11.07 -1.41 5.60
CA GLY A 51 -10.69 -2.83 5.60
C GLY A 51 -11.56 -3.71 4.69
N LYS A 52 -12.46 -3.14 3.88
CA LYS A 52 -13.32 -3.92 2.97
C LYS A 52 -13.01 -3.66 1.51
N GLN A 53 -13.29 -4.66 0.69
CA GLN A 53 -13.26 -4.57 -0.76
C GLN A 53 -14.56 -5.12 -1.36
N ARG A 54 -14.96 -4.59 -2.51
CA ARG A 54 -16.13 -5.09 -3.23
C ARG A 54 -15.78 -6.44 -3.82
N ASN A 55 -16.68 -7.40 -3.70
CA ASN A 55 -16.62 -8.66 -4.43
C ASN A 55 -18.03 -9.07 -4.89
N ALA A 56 -18.13 -10.10 -5.73
CA ALA A 56 -19.40 -10.68 -6.09
C ALA A 56 -19.97 -11.52 -4.92
N GLY A 57 -21.17 -11.16 -4.46
CA GLY A 57 -21.97 -11.94 -3.54
C GLY A 57 -22.59 -13.18 -4.20
N LYS A 58 -23.11 -14.09 -3.38
CA LYS A 58 -23.70 -15.37 -3.86
C LYS A 58 -24.96 -15.19 -4.71
N ASP A 59 -25.60 -14.03 -4.62
CA ASP A 59 -26.80 -13.65 -5.39
C ASP A 59 -26.46 -12.94 -6.71
N GLY A 60 -25.17 -12.82 -7.06
CA GLY A 60 -24.72 -12.13 -8.26
C GLY A 60 -24.76 -10.60 -8.15
N LYS A 61 -24.91 -10.05 -6.95
CA LYS A 61 -24.82 -8.61 -6.66
C LYS A 61 -23.51 -8.30 -5.94
N PRO A 62 -23.05 -7.04 -5.95
CA PRO A 62 -21.86 -6.66 -5.21
C PRO A 62 -22.08 -6.79 -3.70
N GLU A 63 -21.06 -7.24 -2.99
CA GLU A 63 -21.02 -7.37 -1.54
C GLU A 63 -19.67 -6.88 -1.02
N TRP A 64 -19.65 -6.28 0.18
CA TRP A 64 -18.41 -5.89 0.85
C TRP A 64 -17.85 -7.07 1.61
N ILE A 65 -16.73 -7.60 1.14
CA ILE A 65 -15.97 -8.62 1.87
C ILE A 65 -14.82 -7.97 2.62
N GLU A 66 -14.30 -8.65 3.64
CA GLU A 66 -13.03 -8.26 4.25
C GLU A 66 -11.94 -8.27 3.17
N ALA A 67 -11.18 -7.19 3.09
CA ALA A 67 -10.01 -7.12 2.23
C ALA A 67 -9.03 -8.18 2.68
N ALA A 68 -8.49 -8.94 1.74
CA ALA A 68 -7.43 -9.88 2.07
C ALA A 68 -6.24 -9.06 2.59
N SER A 69 -5.87 -9.26 3.85
CA SER A 69 -4.59 -8.77 4.35
C SER A 69 -3.49 -9.36 3.47
N PRO A 70 -2.46 -8.58 3.09
CA PRO A 70 -1.35 -9.12 2.32
C PRO A 70 -0.71 -10.32 3.03
N ASP A 71 -0.20 -11.27 2.27
CA ASP A 71 0.49 -12.44 2.80
C ASP A 71 1.60 -12.00 3.77
N PRO A 72 1.70 -12.57 4.99
CA PRO A 72 2.76 -12.25 5.94
C PRO A 72 4.18 -12.32 5.35
N LEU A 73 4.43 -13.23 4.40
CA LEU A 73 5.71 -13.33 3.70
C LEU A 73 5.97 -12.11 2.81
N VAL A 74 4.93 -11.60 2.15
CA VAL A 74 5.02 -10.37 1.34
C VAL A 74 5.26 -9.16 2.24
N LEU A 75 4.56 -9.07 3.38
CA LEU A 75 4.76 -7.99 4.35
C LEU A 75 6.17 -7.99 4.92
N THR A 76 6.70 -9.16 5.26
CA THR A 76 8.08 -9.31 5.75
C THR A 76 9.09 -8.88 4.68
N ALA A 77 8.90 -9.30 3.43
CA ALA A 77 9.78 -8.91 2.31
C ALA A 77 9.77 -7.39 2.05
N ILE A 78 8.61 -6.73 2.17
CA ILE A 78 8.51 -5.27 2.08
C ILE A 78 9.30 -4.62 3.23
N ALA A 79 9.10 -5.09 4.46
CA ALA A 79 9.81 -4.59 5.63
C ALA A 79 11.33 -4.79 5.55
N GLU A 80 11.80 -5.90 4.98
CA GLU A 80 13.22 -6.12 4.66
C GLU A 80 13.75 -5.07 3.68
N GLY A 81 13.01 -4.79 2.61
CA GLY A 81 13.35 -3.74 1.65
C GLY A 81 13.46 -2.36 2.30
N ASP A 82 12.50 -2.02 3.18
CA ASP A 82 12.55 -0.77 3.95
C ASP A 82 13.74 -0.71 4.89
N LYS A 83 14.06 -1.80 5.60
CA LYS A 83 15.25 -1.87 6.46
C LYS A 83 16.52 -1.59 5.67
N VAL A 84 16.67 -2.20 4.50
CA VAL A 84 17.83 -1.99 3.62
C VAL A 84 17.93 -0.54 3.18
N ARG A 85 16.81 0.06 2.73
CA ARG A 85 16.77 1.47 2.33
C ARG A 85 17.16 2.41 3.48
N LEU A 86 16.60 2.21 4.66
CA LEU A 86 16.89 3.03 5.83
C LEU A 86 18.35 2.90 6.31
N LEU A 87 18.93 1.69 6.23
CA LEU A 87 20.35 1.47 6.52
C LEU A 87 21.26 2.17 5.50
N ALA A 88 20.87 2.20 4.22
CA ALA A 88 21.59 2.91 3.18
C ALA A 88 21.53 4.43 3.41
N GLU A 89 20.36 4.98 3.72
CA GLU A 89 20.20 6.40 4.09
C GLU A 89 21.06 6.78 5.30
N ALA A 90 21.04 5.98 6.36
CA ALA A 90 21.87 6.21 7.54
C ALA A 90 23.36 6.15 7.20
N THR A 91 23.77 5.24 6.32
CA THR A 91 25.16 5.15 5.86
C THR A 91 25.58 6.38 5.07
N ALA A 92 24.72 6.86 4.15
CA ALA A 92 24.97 8.07 3.38
C ALA A 92 25.10 9.33 4.26
N ALA A 93 24.33 9.42 5.36
CA ALA A 93 24.47 10.51 6.33
C ALA A 93 25.75 10.39 7.18
N ILE A 94 26.14 9.17 7.55
CA ILE A 94 27.35 8.91 8.36
C ILE A 94 28.63 9.19 7.59
N SER A 95 28.68 8.87 6.29
CA SER A 95 29.91 8.98 5.47
C SER A 95 30.62 10.34 5.58
N PRO A 96 30.00 11.49 5.25
CA PRO A 96 30.68 12.78 5.31
C PRO A 96 31.08 13.18 6.74
N LEU A 97 30.26 12.83 7.74
CA LEU A 97 30.57 13.09 9.14
C LEU A 97 31.77 12.27 9.61
N GLN A 98 31.90 11.03 9.14
CA GLN A 98 33.05 10.19 9.42
C GLN A 98 34.30 10.70 8.71
N ASP A 99 34.18 11.17 7.46
CA ASP A 99 35.31 11.76 6.72
C ASP A 99 35.88 12.99 7.45
N ALA A 100 35.03 13.84 8.04
CA ALA A 100 35.47 14.97 8.85
C ALA A 100 36.23 14.55 10.12
N VAL A 101 35.80 13.44 10.76
CA VAL A 101 36.49 12.86 11.91
C VAL A 101 37.84 12.27 11.49
N ASP A 102 37.87 11.52 10.40
CA ASP A 102 39.07 10.86 9.90
C ASP A 102 40.12 11.87 9.39
N ALA A 103 39.66 13.06 8.96
CA ALA A 103 40.52 14.18 8.59
C ALA A 103 40.90 15.10 9.77
N ASP A 104 40.49 14.77 11.01
CA ASP A 104 40.74 15.56 12.23
C ASP A 104 40.21 17.01 12.16
N ILE A 105 39.16 17.26 11.36
CA ILE A 105 38.54 18.59 11.18
C ILE A 105 37.07 18.65 11.63
N ALA A 106 36.53 17.57 12.19
CA ALA A 106 35.16 17.51 12.66
C ALA A 106 34.86 18.54 13.76
N THR A 107 33.72 19.21 13.63
CA THR A 107 33.15 20.08 14.65
C THR A 107 32.44 19.28 15.75
N ASP A 108 32.23 19.91 16.91
CA ASP A 108 31.45 19.30 18.00
C ASP A 108 30.02 18.92 17.58
N GLU A 109 29.42 19.68 16.66
CA GLU A 109 28.10 19.40 16.12
C GLU A 109 28.11 18.16 15.22
N GLU A 110 29.08 18.05 14.32
CA GLU A 110 29.26 16.86 13.46
C GLU A 110 29.53 15.60 14.28
N LEU A 111 30.31 15.69 15.37
CA LEU A 111 30.54 14.59 16.30
C LEU A 111 29.25 14.13 16.99
N GLN A 112 28.39 15.08 17.40
CA GLN A 112 27.09 14.76 17.99
C GLN A 112 26.15 14.11 16.96
N GLN A 113 26.06 14.68 15.75
CA GLN A 113 25.26 14.11 14.66
C GLN A 113 25.74 12.70 14.30
N LEU A 114 27.06 12.49 14.18
CA LEU A 114 27.66 11.19 13.88
C LEU A 114 27.27 10.13 14.91
N LYS A 115 27.28 10.49 16.20
CA LYS A 115 26.87 9.60 17.29
C LYS A 115 25.39 9.21 17.18
N VAL A 116 24.52 10.17 16.90
CA VAL A 116 23.07 9.93 16.77
C VAL A 116 22.78 9.05 15.55
N TRP A 117 23.37 9.36 14.39
CA TRP A 117 23.22 8.57 13.17
C TRP A 117 23.76 7.14 13.31
N LYS A 118 24.93 6.95 13.95
CA LYS A 118 25.45 5.60 14.25
C LYS A 118 24.52 4.83 15.16
N THR A 119 23.95 5.47 16.18
CA THR A 119 22.98 4.85 17.09
C THR A 119 21.73 4.41 16.32
N TYR A 120 21.17 5.30 15.50
CA TYR A 120 20.03 5.01 14.63
C TYR A 120 20.29 3.82 13.69
N ARG A 121 21.45 3.80 13.00
CA ARG A 121 21.83 2.68 12.13
C ARG A 121 21.92 1.34 12.87
N VAL A 122 22.45 1.35 14.09
CA VAL A 122 22.50 0.15 14.95
C VAL A 122 21.11 -0.30 15.38
N MET A 123 20.23 0.64 15.75
CA MET A 123 18.84 0.34 16.12
C MET A 123 18.08 -0.26 14.93
N LEU A 124 18.20 0.34 13.73
CA LEU A 124 17.63 -0.21 12.50
C LEU A 124 18.08 -1.65 12.26
N ASN A 125 19.36 -1.95 12.43
CA ASN A 125 19.90 -3.30 12.22
C ASN A 125 19.28 -4.34 13.17
N ARG A 126 18.83 -3.92 14.35
CA ARG A 126 18.17 -4.77 15.36
C ARG A 126 16.66 -4.92 15.16
N VAL A 127 16.05 -4.16 14.26
CA VAL A 127 14.61 -4.28 13.96
C VAL A 127 14.30 -5.69 13.46
N ASP A 128 13.31 -6.31 14.08
CA ASP A 128 12.71 -7.57 13.63
C ASP A 128 11.62 -7.26 12.59
N VAL A 129 11.91 -7.64 11.35
CA VAL A 129 11.03 -7.42 10.19
C VAL A 129 9.91 -8.45 10.09
N SER A 130 10.00 -9.57 10.83
CA SER A 130 8.94 -10.58 10.87
C SER A 130 7.71 -10.13 11.66
N ALA A 131 7.82 -9.03 12.42
CA ALA A 131 6.72 -8.38 13.11
C ALA A 131 5.81 -7.56 12.18
N ALA A 132 6.04 -7.57 10.86
CA ALA A 132 5.22 -6.84 9.90
C ALA A 132 3.73 -7.26 9.99
N PRO A 133 2.79 -6.30 9.88
CA PRO A 133 2.99 -4.87 9.58
C PRO A 133 3.29 -3.99 10.81
N GLU A 134 3.22 -4.53 12.02
CA GLU A 134 3.35 -3.79 13.29
C GLU A 134 4.81 -3.63 13.73
N ILE A 135 5.61 -2.95 12.89
CA ILE A 135 7.03 -2.71 13.18
C ILE A 135 7.24 -1.33 13.81
N ASN A 136 7.90 -1.31 14.97
CA ASN A 136 8.37 -0.09 15.62
C ASN A 136 9.72 0.34 15.05
N TRP A 137 9.70 1.12 13.96
CA TRP A 137 10.91 1.69 13.39
C TRP A 137 11.51 2.76 14.30
N PRO A 138 12.84 2.80 14.48
CA PRO A 138 13.48 3.88 15.22
C PRO A 138 13.22 5.23 14.53
N GLU A 139 13.14 6.30 15.31
CA GLU A 139 12.96 7.64 14.76
C GLU A 139 14.21 8.10 14.02
N LYS A 140 14.01 8.69 12.83
CA LYS A 140 15.10 9.20 12.00
C LYS A 140 15.72 10.44 12.66
N PRO A 141 17.06 10.52 12.75
CA PRO A 141 17.74 11.72 13.20
C PRO A 141 17.45 12.92 12.30
N LYS A 142 17.53 14.13 12.87
CA LYS A 142 17.44 15.40 12.13
C LYS A 142 18.82 15.89 11.70
#